data_AF-A0A7V1AP80-F1
#
_entry.id   AF-A0A7V1AP80-F1
#
_cell.length_a   1.000
_cell.length_b   1.000
_cell.length_c   1.000
_cell.angle_alpha   90.00
_cell.angle_beta   90.00
_cell.angle_gamma   90.00
#
_symmetry.space_group_name_H-M   'P 1'
#
loop_
_entity.id
_entity.type
_entity.pdbx_description
1 polymer ?
#
loop_
_entity_poly.entity_id
_entity_poly.type
_entity_poly.pdbx_seq_one_letter_code
_entity_poly.pdbx_strand_id
1 'polypeptide(L)'
;MFKGEEYDEVLTELYDYCVENEVPITTHCGMYGIESYPDASFDFGKAVYWRDVLDQEKFKNLHLNLAHFGWYTPEGYTGKITWVKDICKMLDDYNYLFTDVSCHRVVLKKYIRKFKSDYKKIGSDFPIVKERLLFGTDWHVLKRVPNFRDFKDDYIAVLKHENNFNDAEIKNFLSGNALNFLGLYKGGKNLKRLEKFYKDNNINPPEWFKSIRLSDGRS
;
A
#
# COMPACT_ATOMS: atom_id res chain seq x y z
N MET A 1 -6.35 -26.10 19.20
CA MET A 1 -5.57 -25.02 18.59
C MET A 1 -5.33 -25.46 17.15
N PHE A 2 -5.65 -24.63 16.17
CA PHE A 2 -5.43 -24.97 14.76
C PHE A 2 -3.93 -25.17 14.48
N LYS A 3 -3.59 -26.07 13.57
CA LYS A 3 -2.25 -26.30 13.03
C LYS A 3 -1.94 -25.30 11.92
N GLY A 4 -0.65 -25.12 11.61
CA GLY A 4 -0.21 -24.26 10.49
C GLY A 4 -0.88 -24.63 9.17
N GLU A 5 -0.92 -25.93 8.84
CA GLU A 5 -1.57 -26.46 7.64
C GLU A 5 -3.05 -26.06 7.53
N GLU A 6 -3.79 -26.05 8.65
CA GLU A 6 -5.20 -25.65 8.65
C GLU A 6 -5.35 -24.14 8.38
N TYR A 7 -4.40 -23.31 8.80
CA TYR A 7 -4.37 -21.90 8.42
C TYR A 7 -4.00 -21.72 6.94
N ASP A 8 -3.04 -22.49 6.43
CA ASP A 8 -2.62 -22.43 5.04
C ASP A 8 -3.75 -22.82 4.08
N GLU A 9 -4.55 -23.83 4.43
CA GLU A 9 -5.75 -24.23 3.67
C GLU A 9 -6.77 -23.09 3.59
N VAL A 10 -7.15 -22.50 4.73
CA VAL A 10 -8.14 -21.40 4.76
C VAL A 10 -7.62 -20.15 4.05
N LEU A 11 -6.34 -19.82 4.22
CA LEU A 11 -5.71 -18.70 3.51
C LEU A 11 -5.64 -18.96 2.01
N THR A 12 -5.35 -20.19 1.60
CA THR A 12 -5.36 -20.60 0.20
C THR A 12 -6.73 -20.39 -0.43
N GLU A 13 -7.82 -20.81 0.23
CA GLU A 13 -9.18 -20.57 -0.25
C GLU A 13 -9.51 -19.08 -0.38
N LEU A 14 -9.08 -18.27 0.60
CA LEU A 14 -9.20 -16.81 0.52
C LEU A 14 -8.45 -16.24 -0.69
N TYR A 15 -7.21 -16.67 -0.92
CA TYR A 15 -6.38 -16.19 -2.03
C TYR A 15 -6.97 -16.60 -3.38
N ASP A 16 -7.47 -17.83 -3.50
CA ASP A 16 -8.15 -18.31 -4.71
C ASP A 16 -9.37 -17.43 -5.02
N TYR A 17 -10.21 -17.16 -4.00
CA TYR A 17 -11.35 -16.23 -4.15
C TYR A 17 -10.90 -14.83 -4.57
N CYS A 18 -9.83 -14.30 -3.94
CA CYS A 18 -9.29 -12.99 -4.24
C CYS A 18 -8.76 -12.86 -5.67
N VAL A 19 -8.05 -13.87 -6.17
CA VAL A 19 -7.58 -13.91 -7.57
C VAL A 19 -8.76 -14.01 -8.53
N GLU A 20 -9.68 -14.94 -8.30
CA GLU A 20 -10.85 -15.15 -9.18
C GLU A 20 -11.68 -13.86 -9.26
N ASN A 21 -11.85 -13.19 -8.14
CA ASN A 21 -12.72 -12.03 -8.04
C ASN A 21 -12.00 -10.69 -8.16
N GLU A 22 -10.67 -10.63 -8.28
CA GLU A 22 -9.88 -9.38 -8.16
C GLU A 22 -10.13 -8.65 -6.83
N VAL A 23 -10.38 -9.37 -5.73
CA VAL A 23 -10.56 -8.73 -4.41
C VAL A 23 -9.17 -8.42 -3.84
N PRO A 24 -8.83 -7.14 -3.63
CA PRO A 24 -7.50 -6.75 -3.14
C PRO A 24 -7.34 -7.09 -1.65
N ILE A 25 -6.12 -7.48 -1.27
CA ILE A 25 -5.74 -7.75 0.11
C ILE A 25 -4.81 -6.63 0.59
N THR A 26 -5.06 -6.10 1.79
CA THR A 26 -4.09 -5.28 2.52
C THR A 26 -3.65 -6.05 3.76
N THR A 27 -2.34 -6.20 3.92
CA THR A 27 -1.73 -6.90 5.06
C THR A 27 -0.74 -5.99 5.77
N HIS A 28 -0.65 -6.08 7.09
CA HIS A 28 0.28 -5.25 7.85
C HIS A 28 1.70 -5.81 7.73
N CYS A 29 2.58 -5.10 7.05
CA CYS A 29 3.99 -5.43 6.91
C CYS A 29 4.88 -4.38 7.57
N GLY A 30 4.52 -3.98 8.78
CA GLY A 30 5.24 -2.99 9.58
C GLY A 30 6.13 -3.66 10.62
N MET A 31 7.31 -3.07 10.82
CA MET A 31 8.21 -3.45 11.90
C MET A 31 7.72 -2.80 13.21
N TYR A 32 7.68 -3.58 14.30
CA TYR A 32 7.05 -3.23 15.57
C TYR A 32 5.53 -2.95 15.43
N GLY A 33 4.72 -3.99 15.66
CA GLY A 33 3.27 -3.91 15.64
C GLY A 33 2.66 -3.41 16.96
N ILE A 34 1.33 -3.56 17.08
CA ILE A 34 0.66 -3.47 18.38
C ILE A 34 0.85 -4.82 19.08
N GLU A 35 1.84 -4.88 19.96
CA GLU A 35 2.26 -6.13 20.58
C GLU A 35 1.54 -6.40 21.90
N SER A 36 1.30 -7.67 22.21
CA SER A 36 0.78 -8.08 23.53
C SER A 36 1.87 -8.15 24.60
N TYR A 37 3.14 -8.29 24.21
CA TYR A 37 4.33 -8.23 25.06
C TYR A 37 5.48 -7.59 24.25
N PRO A 38 6.45 -6.92 24.88
CA PRO A 38 7.57 -6.31 24.16
C PRO A 38 8.32 -7.35 23.31
N ASP A 39 8.63 -6.98 22.07
CA ASP A 39 9.40 -7.76 21.08
C ASP A 39 8.70 -9.05 20.59
N ALA A 40 7.41 -9.20 20.86
CA ALA A 40 6.62 -10.39 20.52
C ALA A 40 6.50 -10.68 19.04
N SER A 41 6.39 -9.63 18.24
CA SER A 41 5.89 -9.71 16.86
C SER A 41 6.85 -9.12 15.87
N PHE A 42 8.07 -8.83 16.32
CA PHE A 42 9.03 -7.99 15.61
C PHE A 42 9.19 -8.41 14.15
N ASP A 43 9.20 -9.72 13.88
CA ASP A 43 9.47 -10.30 12.57
C ASP A 43 8.29 -11.03 11.92
N PHE A 44 7.12 -11.11 12.56
CA PHE A 44 6.00 -11.91 12.03
C PHE A 44 5.37 -11.29 10.78
N GLY A 45 5.40 -9.96 10.68
CA GLY A 45 4.91 -9.21 9.52
C GLY A 45 5.94 -8.98 8.42
N LYS A 46 7.03 -9.74 8.37
CA LYS A 46 8.07 -9.56 7.34
C LYS A 46 7.49 -9.73 5.95
N ALA A 47 7.64 -8.70 5.12
CA ALA A 47 7.19 -8.68 3.74
C ALA A 47 7.68 -9.89 2.92
N VAL A 48 8.92 -10.34 3.16
CA VAL A 48 9.55 -11.44 2.41
C VAL A 48 8.79 -12.77 2.51
N TYR A 49 8.01 -13.00 3.57
CA TYR A 49 7.21 -14.22 3.69
C TYR A 49 6.06 -14.29 2.67
N TRP A 50 5.64 -13.15 2.11
CA TRP A 50 4.65 -13.16 1.03
C TRP A 50 5.20 -13.74 -0.28
N ARG A 51 6.52 -13.87 -0.44
CA ARG A 51 7.10 -14.53 -1.62
C ARG A 51 6.61 -15.98 -1.76
N ASP A 52 6.48 -16.70 -0.64
CA ASP A 52 5.99 -18.09 -0.64
C ASP A 52 4.59 -18.24 -1.24
N VAL A 53 3.77 -17.18 -1.17
CA VAL A 53 2.45 -17.10 -1.83
C VAL A 53 2.58 -16.58 -3.26
N LEU A 54 3.27 -15.44 -3.44
CA LEU A 54 3.32 -14.73 -4.73
C LEU A 54 4.13 -15.45 -5.81
N ASP A 55 5.07 -16.33 -5.43
CA ASP A 55 5.84 -17.15 -6.36
C ASP A 55 5.03 -18.33 -6.92
N GLN A 56 3.86 -18.63 -6.34
CA GLN A 56 2.96 -19.63 -6.88
C GLN A 56 2.23 -19.07 -8.11
N GLU A 57 2.31 -19.79 -9.23
CA GLU A 57 1.73 -19.37 -10.51
C GLU A 57 0.23 -19.03 -10.42
N LYS A 58 -0.54 -19.72 -9.56
CA LYS A 58 -1.97 -19.45 -9.35
C LYS A 58 -2.25 -18.12 -8.64
N PHE A 59 -1.27 -17.58 -7.92
CA PHE A 59 -1.38 -16.35 -7.13
C PHE A 59 -0.62 -15.16 -7.71
N LYS A 60 0.02 -15.30 -8.87
CA LYS A 60 0.76 -14.20 -9.52
C LYS A 60 -0.08 -12.95 -9.82
N ASN A 61 -1.40 -13.10 -9.88
CA ASN A 61 -2.37 -12.02 -10.12
C ASN A 61 -3.07 -11.56 -8.83
N LEU A 62 -2.59 -11.95 -7.66
CA LEU A 62 -3.13 -11.50 -6.38
C LEU A 62 -2.81 -10.01 -6.20
N HIS A 63 -3.85 -9.19 -6.06
CA HIS A 63 -3.70 -7.77 -5.73
C HIS A 63 -3.39 -7.62 -4.25
N LEU A 64 -2.17 -7.19 -3.93
CA LEU A 64 -1.68 -7.16 -2.56
C LEU A 64 -1.07 -5.80 -2.22
N ASN A 65 -1.43 -5.26 -1.06
CA ASN A 65 -0.81 -4.08 -0.47
C ASN A 65 -0.07 -4.48 0.82
N LEU A 66 1.26 -4.36 0.80
CA LEU A 66 2.10 -4.58 1.98
C LEU A 66 2.13 -3.30 2.81
N ALA A 67 1.18 -3.20 3.74
CA ALA A 67 0.88 -1.97 4.43
C ALA A 67 2.02 -1.49 5.32
N HIS A 68 2.09 -0.17 5.31
CA HIS A 68 3.03 0.74 5.95
C HIS A 68 4.47 0.66 5.41
N PHE A 69 4.68 -0.01 4.28
CA PHE A 69 5.95 0.01 3.54
C PHE A 69 7.16 -0.51 4.33
N GLY A 70 6.96 -1.37 5.33
CA GLY A 70 8.07 -1.87 6.14
C GLY A 70 8.74 -0.78 6.97
N TRP A 71 8.09 0.37 7.09
CA TRP A 71 8.73 1.60 7.53
C TRP A 71 8.80 1.69 9.05
N TYR A 72 10.03 1.63 9.56
CA TYR A 72 10.33 2.01 10.93
C TYR A 72 11.04 3.36 10.95
N THR A 73 10.40 4.38 11.51
CA THR A 73 10.84 5.78 11.31
C THR A 73 12.29 6.08 11.74
N PRO A 74 12.80 5.54 12.88
CA PRO A 74 14.20 5.73 13.25
C PRO A 74 15.20 5.17 12.21
N GLU A 75 14.89 4.04 11.59
CA GLU A 75 15.76 3.35 10.63
C GLU A 75 15.54 3.84 9.19
N GLY A 76 14.28 4.04 8.79
CA GLY A 76 13.89 4.43 7.43
C GLY A 76 14.41 3.47 6.35
N TYR A 77 14.73 4.00 5.18
CA TYR A 77 15.23 3.19 4.05
C TYR A 77 16.70 2.79 4.18
N THR A 78 17.52 3.72 4.69
CA THR A 78 18.98 3.58 4.78
C THR A 78 19.44 2.88 6.07
N GLY A 79 18.51 2.55 6.97
CA GLY A 79 18.78 1.85 8.22
C GLY A 79 19.31 0.43 8.05
N LYS A 80 19.82 -0.13 9.14
CA LYS A 80 20.32 -1.52 9.19
C LYS A 80 19.18 -2.50 9.37
N ILE A 81 18.11 -2.09 10.04
CA ILE A 81 16.97 -2.93 10.39
C ILE A 81 15.75 -2.31 9.71
N THR A 82 15.51 -2.72 8.46
CA THR A 82 14.44 -2.17 7.62
C THR A 82 13.94 -3.17 6.61
N TRP A 83 12.61 -3.26 6.45
CA TRP A 83 11.98 -4.07 5.40
C TRP A 83 11.62 -3.26 4.17
N VAL A 84 11.87 -1.94 4.18
CA VAL A 84 11.55 -1.04 3.06
C VAL A 84 12.25 -1.51 1.79
N LYS A 85 13.53 -1.92 1.89
CA LYS A 85 14.31 -2.45 0.75
C LYS A 85 13.73 -3.74 0.18
N ASP A 86 13.23 -4.62 1.04
CA ASP A 86 12.65 -5.88 0.60
C ASP A 86 11.34 -5.64 -0.14
N ILE A 87 10.49 -4.76 0.40
CA ILE A 87 9.26 -4.35 -0.28
C ILE A 87 9.58 -3.67 -1.61
N CYS A 88 10.56 -2.75 -1.66
CA CYS A 88 10.96 -2.11 -2.92
C CYS A 88 11.35 -3.12 -4.01
N LYS A 89 12.13 -4.15 -3.66
CA LYS A 89 12.48 -5.23 -4.61
C LYS A 89 11.25 -6.02 -5.03
N MET A 90 10.39 -6.38 -4.08
CA MET A 90 9.16 -7.13 -4.38
C MET A 90 8.20 -6.34 -5.28
N LEU A 91 8.15 -5.01 -5.18
CA LEU A 91 7.32 -4.19 -6.08
C LEU A 91 7.80 -4.27 -7.54
N ASP A 92 9.10 -4.55 -7.76
CA ASP A 92 9.67 -4.78 -9.09
C ASP A 92 9.42 -6.22 -9.57
N ASP A 93 9.43 -7.18 -8.64
CA ASP A 93 9.24 -8.61 -8.94
C ASP A 93 7.78 -8.97 -9.27
N TYR A 94 6.79 -8.29 -8.66
CA TYR A 94 5.38 -8.69 -8.71
C TYR A 94 4.45 -7.58 -9.24
N ASN A 95 3.78 -7.86 -10.35
CA ASN A 95 2.98 -6.88 -11.10
C ASN A 95 1.85 -6.20 -10.30
N TYR A 96 1.20 -6.94 -9.40
CA TYR A 96 0.02 -6.50 -8.64
C TYR A 96 0.32 -6.25 -7.17
N LEU A 97 1.58 -5.99 -6.84
CA LEU A 97 2.01 -5.62 -5.50
C LEU A 97 2.09 -4.11 -5.34
N PHE A 98 1.58 -3.63 -4.20
CA PHE A 98 1.54 -2.23 -3.81
C PHE A 98 2.02 -2.07 -2.37
N THR A 99 2.25 -0.83 -1.97
CA THR A 99 2.54 -0.48 -0.57
C THR A 99 1.98 0.89 -0.23
N ASP A 100 1.66 1.17 1.03
CA ASP A 100 1.11 2.44 1.47
C ASP A 100 1.96 3.15 2.53
N VAL A 101 1.79 4.48 2.61
CA VAL A 101 2.48 5.33 3.59
C VAL A 101 1.74 5.49 4.91
N SER A 102 0.66 4.74 5.13
CA SER A 102 -0.24 4.96 6.28
C SER A 102 0.51 4.84 7.60
N CYS A 103 0.08 5.60 8.60
CA CYS A 103 0.69 5.66 9.94
C CYS A 103 2.15 6.20 9.98
N HIS A 104 2.81 6.49 8.85
CA HIS A 104 4.17 7.05 8.86
C HIS A 104 4.23 8.36 9.65
N ARG A 105 5.39 8.64 10.27
CA ARG A 105 5.56 9.80 11.14
C ARG A 105 6.15 11.01 10.41
N VAL A 106 5.77 11.24 9.16
CA VAL A 106 6.31 12.31 8.31
C VAL A 106 6.12 13.70 8.92
N VAL A 107 5.02 13.90 9.65
CA VAL A 107 4.63 15.16 10.31
C VAL A 107 5.53 15.56 11.48
N LEU A 108 6.41 14.66 11.93
CA LEU A 108 7.37 14.97 12.97
C LEU A 108 8.58 15.65 12.35
N LYS A 109 8.72 16.96 12.60
CA LYS A 109 9.81 17.81 12.08
C LYS A 109 11.21 17.21 12.23
N LYS A 110 11.46 16.43 13.30
CA LYS A 110 12.76 15.76 13.50
C LYS A 110 13.11 14.74 12.42
N TYR A 111 12.12 14.17 11.73
CA TYR A 111 12.31 13.13 10.71
C TYR A 111 12.18 13.63 9.27
N ILE A 112 11.69 14.86 9.04
CA ILE A 112 11.40 15.35 7.67
C ILE A 112 12.61 15.30 6.73
N ARG A 113 13.80 15.63 7.23
CA ARG A 113 15.05 15.56 6.45
C ARG A 113 15.39 14.12 6.05
N LYS A 114 15.18 13.17 6.95
CA LYS A 114 15.40 11.74 6.69
C LYS A 114 14.40 11.21 5.68
N PHE A 115 13.11 11.53 5.82
CA PHE A 115 12.09 11.18 4.84
C PHE A 115 12.44 11.68 3.43
N LYS A 116 12.83 12.95 3.31
CA LYS A 116 13.28 13.54 2.04
C LYS A 116 14.45 12.78 1.42
N SER A 117 15.50 12.54 2.20
CA SER A 117 16.69 11.81 1.74
C SER A 117 16.39 10.36 1.35
N ASP A 118 15.60 9.67 2.18
CA ASP A 118 15.27 8.26 1.98
C ASP A 118 14.35 8.08 0.76
N TYR A 119 13.29 8.88 0.61
CA TYR A 119 12.41 8.79 -0.56
C TYR A 119 13.10 9.21 -1.87
N LYS A 120 14.03 10.18 -1.82
CA LYS A 120 14.87 10.49 -2.98
C LYS A 120 15.70 9.27 -3.38
N LYS A 121 16.31 8.59 -2.40
CA LYS A 121 17.10 7.39 -2.67
C LYS A 121 16.23 6.22 -3.15
N ILE A 122 15.06 6.00 -2.56
CA ILE A 122 14.09 5.00 -3.03
C ILE A 122 13.69 5.28 -4.47
N GLY A 123 13.32 6.52 -4.82
CA GLY A 123 12.91 6.86 -6.18
C GLY A 123 14.01 6.68 -7.23
N SER A 124 15.28 6.82 -6.81
CA SER A 124 16.45 6.54 -7.65
C SER A 124 16.79 5.05 -7.76
N ASP A 125 16.71 4.31 -6.64
CA ASP A 125 17.08 2.90 -6.58
C ASP A 125 15.96 2.01 -7.17
N PHE A 126 14.69 2.42 -6.99
CA PHE A 126 13.47 1.67 -7.36
C PHE A 126 12.38 2.60 -7.93
N PRO A 127 12.48 3.04 -9.19
CA PRO A 127 11.51 3.94 -9.81
C PRO A 127 10.07 3.41 -9.80
N ILE A 128 9.87 2.09 -9.81
CA ILE A 128 8.55 1.43 -9.78
C ILE A 128 7.69 1.84 -8.57
N VAL A 129 8.32 2.26 -7.47
CA VAL A 129 7.61 2.75 -6.27
C VAL A 129 6.65 3.89 -6.60
N LYS A 130 6.97 4.73 -7.58
CA LYS A 130 6.11 5.85 -7.97
C LYS A 130 4.75 5.42 -8.52
N GLU A 131 4.69 4.24 -9.12
CA GLU A 131 3.48 3.64 -9.67
C GLU A 131 2.75 2.69 -8.71
N ARG A 132 3.40 2.33 -7.59
CA ARG A 132 2.89 1.32 -6.65
C ARG A 132 2.73 1.81 -5.21
N LEU A 133 3.18 3.03 -4.92
CA LEU A 133 2.98 3.68 -3.62
C LEU A 133 1.58 4.28 -3.52
N LEU A 134 0.88 3.96 -2.44
CA LEU A 134 -0.48 4.38 -2.14
C LEU A 134 -0.48 5.44 -1.04
N PHE A 135 -1.28 6.48 -1.23
CA PHE A 135 -1.64 7.38 -0.13
C PHE A 135 -2.68 6.71 0.78
N GLY A 136 -2.35 6.58 2.05
CA GLY A 136 -3.26 6.21 3.11
C GLY A 136 -2.84 6.90 4.40
N THR A 137 -3.80 7.11 5.31
CA THR A 137 -3.53 7.83 6.56
C THR A 137 -3.43 6.89 7.76
N ASP A 138 -4.23 5.81 7.77
CA ASP A 138 -4.56 5.08 8.98
C ASP A 138 -4.97 6.05 10.11
N TRP A 139 -6.02 6.83 9.81
CA TRP A 139 -6.40 8.02 10.55
C TRP A 139 -6.51 7.81 12.07
N HIS A 140 -7.01 6.64 12.51
CA HIS A 140 -7.17 6.34 13.93
C HIS A 140 -5.84 6.24 14.68
N VAL A 141 -4.79 5.77 14.03
CA VAL A 141 -3.44 5.73 14.61
C VAL A 141 -2.76 7.08 14.42
N LEU A 142 -2.86 7.65 13.23
CA LEU A 142 -2.21 8.91 12.88
C LEU A 142 -2.69 10.09 13.72
N LYS A 143 -3.98 10.16 14.09
CA LYS A 143 -4.54 11.23 14.93
C LYS A 143 -3.89 11.35 16.32
N ARG A 144 -3.14 10.33 16.75
CA ARG A 144 -2.40 10.30 18.03
C ARG A 144 -1.06 11.04 17.92
N VAL A 145 -0.66 11.42 16.71
CA VAL A 145 0.59 12.12 16.41
C VAL A 145 0.30 13.63 16.33
N PRO A 146 1.16 14.50 16.90
CA PRO A 146 1.07 15.94 16.70
C PRO A 146 1.05 16.30 15.21
N ASN A 147 0.29 17.33 14.84
CA ASN A 147 0.20 17.86 13.47
C ASN A 147 -0.31 16.84 12.43
N PHE A 148 -1.06 15.81 12.84
CA PHE A 148 -1.57 14.79 11.92
C PHE A 148 -2.39 15.34 10.73
N ARG A 149 -2.97 16.54 10.86
CA ARG A 149 -3.72 17.21 9.79
C ARG A 149 -2.83 17.60 8.61
N ASP A 150 -1.55 17.84 8.87
CA ASP A 150 -0.56 18.26 7.87
C ASP A 150 0.03 17.06 7.11
N PHE A 151 -0.35 15.83 7.47
CA PHE A 151 0.24 14.59 6.94
C PHE A 151 0.26 14.52 5.41
N LYS A 152 -0.85 14.91 4.76
CA LYS A 152 -0.92 14.94 3.30
C LYS A 152 0.10 15.91 2.71
N ASP A 153 0.13 17.14 3.22
CA ASP A 153 0.94 18.22 2.67
C ASP A 153 2.44 17.96 2.94
N ASP A 154 2.77 17.46 4.12
CA ASP A 154 4.12 17.04 4.47
C ASP A 154 4.60 15.87 3.59
N TYR A 155 3.72 14.91 3.29
CA TYR A 155 4.07 13.82 2.35
C TYR A 155 4.33 14.33 0.94
N ILE A 156 3.47 15.20 0.42
CA ILE A 156 3.67 15.81 -0.89
C ILE A 156 5.00 16.57 -0.93
N ALA A 157 5.33 17.32 0.13
CA ALA A 157 6.59 18.03 0.23
C ALA A 157 7.82 17.10 0.30
N VAL A 158 7.69 15.91 0.90
CA VAL A 158 8.73 14.87 0.88
C VAL A 158 8.90 14.29 -0.51
N LEU A 159 7.81 13.86 -1.14
CA LEU A 159 7.86 13.18 -2.44
C LEU A 159 8.31 14.12 -3.56
N LYS A 160 7.92 15.40 -3.54
CA LYS A 160 8.37 16.41 -4.53
C LYS A 160 9.79 16.92 -4.30
N HIS A 161 10.42 16.60 -3.17
CA HIS A 161 11.73 17.15 -2.84
C HIS A 161 12.75 16.84 -3.95
N GLU A 162 13.45 17.88 -4.41
CA GLU A 162 14.46 17.78 -5.47
C GLU A 162 13.95 17.09 -6.75
N ASN A 163 12.69 17.37 -7.12
CA ASN A 163 12.03 16.81 -8.32
C ASN A 163 11.94 15.28 -8.33
N ASN A 164 11.95 14.64 -7.15
CA ASN A 164 11.86 13.19 -7.06
C ASN A 164 10.53 12.65 -7.62
N PHE A 165 9.40 13.24 -7.26
CA PHE A 165 8.09 12.98 -7.88
C PHE A 165 7.58 14.22 -8.63
N ASN A 166 7.11 14.03 -9.86
CA ASN A 166 6.43 15.05 -10.65
C ASN A 166 4.92 15.14 -10.32
N ASP A 167 4.22 16.13 -10.88
CA ASP A 167 2.80 16.36 -10.56
C ASP A 167 1.86 15.20 -10.94
N ALA A 168 2.14 14.49 -12.04
CA ALA A 168 1.36 13.32 -12.44
C ALA A 168 1.61 12.14 -11.48
N GLU A 169 2.86 11.91 -11.09
CA GLU A 169 3.24 10.89 -10.10
C GLU A 169 2.62 11.19 -8.73
N ILE A 170 2.56 12.46 -8.31
CA ILE A 170 1.87 12.86 -7.08
C ILE A 170 0.36 12.63 -7.17
N LYS A 171 -0.27 12.93 -8.31
CA LYS A 171 -1.68 12.62 -8.53
C LYS A 171 -1.93 11.11 -8.46
N ASN A 172 -1.05 10.30 -9.04
CA ASN A 172 -1.14 8.84 -8.99
C ASN A 172 -0.96 8.32 -7.56
N PHE A 173 0.01 8.83 -6.81
CA PHE A 173 0.17 8.52 -5.39
C PHE A 173 -1.10 8.83 -4.57
N LEU A 174 -1.72 10.01 -4.79
CA LEU A 174 -2.89 10.46 -4.03
C LEU A 174 -4.18 9.69 -4.36
N SER A 175 -4.30 9.10 -5.56
CA SER A 175 -5.51 8.35 -5.93
C SER A 175 -5.33 7.31 -7.04
N GLY A 176 -4.57 7.62 -8.10
CA GLY A 176 -4.47 6.75 -9.28
C GLY A 176 -3.99 5.34 -8.96
N ASN A 177 -2.94 5.20 -8.16
CA ASN A 177 -2.39 3.91 -7.76
C ASN A 177 -3.40 3.13 -6.90
N ALA A 178 -4.19 3.81 -6.06
CA ALA A 178 -5.24 3.18 -5.27
C ALA A 178 -6.40 2.68 -6.14
N LEU A 179 -6.77 3.41 -7.19
CA LEU A 179 -7.76 2.93 -8.16
C LEU A 179 -7.30 1.66 -8.87
N ASN A 180 -6.02 1.59 -9.24
CA ASN A 180 -5.42 0.39 -9.84
C ASN A 180 -5.43 -0.80 -8.86
N PHE A 181 -4.92 -0.59 -7.64
CA PHE A 181 -4.92 -1.61 -6.58
C PHE A 181 -6.33 -2.14 -6.30
N LEU A 182 -7.31 -1.25 -6.16
CA LEU A 182 -8.70 -1.60 -5.87
C LEU A 182 -9.47 -2.15 -7.09
N GLY A 183 -8.85 -2.26 -8.27
CA GLY A 183 -9.55 -2.69 -9.49
C GLY A 183 -10.66 -1.73 -9.94
N LEU A 184 -10.59 -0.46 -9.55
CA LEU A 184 -11.55 0.60 -9.86
C LEU A 184 -11.13 1.35 -11.14
N TYR A 185 -10.87 0.60 -12.19
CA TYR A 185 -10.55 1.11 -13.52
C TYR A 185 -11.57 0.60 -14.55
N LYS A 186 -11.62 1.26 -15.71
CA LYS A 186 -12.55 0.92 -16.79
C LYS A 186 -12.36 -0.55 -17.21
N GLY A 187 -13.41 -1.35 -17.03
CA GLY A 187 -13.42 -2.78 -17.37
C GLY A 187 -13.12 -3.74 -16.21
N GLY A 188 -12.54 -3.25 -15.10
CA GLY A 188 -12.21 -4.05 -13.92
C GLY A 188 -13.45 -4.65 -13.23
N LYS A 189 -13.29 -5.82 -12.58
CA LYS A 189 -14.41 -6.53 -11.95
C LYS A 189 -14.98 -5.76 -10.75
N ASN A 190 -14.13 -5.13 -9.95
CA ASN A 190 -14.56 -4.31 -8.81
C ASN A 190 -15.43 -3.13 -9.22
N LEU A 191 -15.03 -2.39 -10.26
CA LEU A 191 -15.82 -1.27 -10.77
C LEU A 191 -17.23 -1.74 -11.18
N LYS A 192 -17.32 -2.83 -11.95
CA LYS A 192 -18.60 -3.42 -12.38
C LYS A 192 -19.46 -3.89 -11.20
N ARG A 193 -18.85 -4.50 -10.17
CA ARG A 193 -19.58 -4.90 -8.96
C ARG A 193 -20.16 -3.69 -8.23
N LEU A 194 -19.40 -2.60 -8.12
CA LEU A 194 -19.88 -1.38 -7.48
C LEU A 194 -20.97 -0.67 -8.33
N GLU A 195 -20.84 -0.64 -9.65
CA GLU A 195 -21.90 -0.18 -10.56
C GLU A 195 -23.19 -0.98 -10.37
N LYS A 196 -23.08 -2.31 -10.33
CA LYS A 196 -24.22 -3.20 -10.09
C LYS A 196 -24.85 -2.95 -8.73
N PHE A 197 -24.04 -2.84 -7.68
CA PHE A 197 -24.51 -2.55 -6.32
C PHE A 197 -25.33 -1.26 -6.26
N TYR A 198 -24.84 -0.16 -6.85
CA TYR A 198 -25.59 1.11 -6.85
C TYR A 198 -26.90 0.99 -7.64
N LYS A 199 -26.88 0.31 -8.79
CA LYS A 199 -28.08 0.09 -9.60
C LYS A 199 -29.13 -0.74 -8.86
N ASP A 200 -28.73 -1.89 -8.31
CA ASP A 200 -29.63 -2.83 -7.63
C ASP A 200 -30.27 -2.21 -6.38
N ASN A 201 -29.55 -1.33 -5.69
CA ASN A 201 -30.01 -0.68 -4.46
C ASN A 201 -30.60 0.71 -4.69
N ASN A 202 -30.78 1.14 -5.95
CA ASN A 202 -31.30 2.47 -6.32
C ASN A 202 -30.56 3.64 -5.64
N ILE A 203 -29.24 3.49 -5.47
CA ILE A 203 -28.36 4.50 -4.86
C ILE A 203 -27.82 5.40 -5.97
N ASN A 204 -27.98 6.72 -5.83
CA ASN A 204 -27.28 7.67 -6.69
C ASN A 204 -25.78 7.60 -6.39
N PRO A 205 -24.92 7.21 -7.36
CA PRO A 205 -23.50 7.09 -7.09
C PRO A 205 -22.89 8.42 -6.65
N PRO A 206 -21.92 8.41 -5.73
CA PRO A 206 -21.23 9.62 -5.30
C PRO A 206 -20.41 10.23 -6.45
N GLU A 207 -20.12 11.53 -6.36
CA GLU A 207 -19.40 12.26 -7.43
C GLU A 207 -18.02 11.68 -7.75
N TRP A 208 -17.28 11.22 -6.73
CA TRP A 208 -15.98 10.57 -6.96
C TRP A 208 -16.13 9.33 -7.86
N PHE A 209 -17.20 8.56 -7.70
CA PHE A 209 -17.44 7.36 -8.51
C PHE A 209 -17.77 7.70 -9.95
N LYS A 210 -18.58 8.75 -10.17
CA LYS A 210 -18.88 9.26 -11.52
C LYS A 210 -17.61 9.73 -12.23
N SER A 211 -16.69 10.36 -11.50
CA SER A 211 -15.42 10.85 -12.06
C SER A 211 -14.51 9.73 -12.59
N ILE A 212 -14.51 8.55 -11.95
CA ILE A 212 -13.73 7.38 -12.40
C ILE A 212 -14.21 6.90 -13.77
N ARG A 213 -15.52 6.93 -14.03
CA ARG A 213 -16.11 6.50 -15.31
C ARG A 213 -15.71 7.40 -16.48
N LEU A 214 -15.28 8.63 -16.19
CA LEU A 214 -14.88 9.65 -17.16
C LEU A 214 -13.36 9.70 -17.40
N SER A 215 -12.55 9.03 -16.55
CA SER A 215 -11.11 8.96 -16.73
C SER A 215 -10.72 7.78 -17.62
N ASP A 216 -9.94 8.04 -18.67
CA ASP A 216 -9.31 6.99 -19.48
C ASP A 216 -8.26 6.28 -18.62
N GLY A 217 -8.59 5.07 -18.17
CA GLY A 217 -7.73 4.28 -17.29
C GLY A 217 -6.51 3.75 -18.04
N ARG A 218 -5.34 3.87 -17.38
CA ARG A 218 -3.95 3.56 -17.78
C ARG A 218 -3.22 4.74 -18.43
N SER A 219 -2.59 5.55 -17.57
CA SER A 219 -1.30 6.19 -17.88
C SER A 219 -0.18 5.30 -17.34
#